data_AF-A0AAD2SWL9-F1
#
_entry.id   AF-A0AAD2SWL9-F1
#
_cell.length_a   1.000
_cell.length_b   1.000
_cell.length_c   1.000
_cell.angle_alpha   90.00
_cell.angle_beta   90.00
_cell.angle_gamma   90.00
#
_symmetry.space_group_name_H-M   'P 1'
#
loop_
_entity.id
_entity.type
_entity.pdbx_description
1 polymer ?
#
loop_
_entity_poly.entity_id
_entity_poly.type
_entity_poly.pdbx_seq_one_letter_code
_entity_poly.pdbx_strand_id
1 'polypeptide(L)' 'MYIIIGALDRYSQERVRSIWRSLSVNSLSNYTYEVVDREPHLTFSSLEKVDLADIQLISEEMAKISQL' A
#
# COMPACT_ATOMS: atom_id res chain seq x y z
N MET A 1 3.66 -13.16 -5.71
CA MET A 1 3.50 -12.55 -4.38
C MET A 1 2.32 -11.59 -4.43
N TYR A 2 1.33 -11.83 -3.58
CA TYR A 2 0.18 -10.96 -3.38
C TYR A 2 0.39 -10.16 -2.09
N ILE A 3 -0.17 -8.97 -2.00
CA ILE A 3 -0.08 -8.11 -0.83
C ILE A 3 -1.45 -7.56 -0.50
N ILE A 4 -1.82 -7.64 0.77
CA ILE A 4 -2.99 -6.95 1.30
C ILE A 4 -2.49 -5.59 1.78
N ILE A 5 -3.08 -4.54 1.21
CA ILE A 5 -2.69 -3.17 1.49
C ILE A 5 -3.87 -2.36 2.04
N GLY A 6 -3.57 -1.48 2.99
CA GLY A 6 -4.43 -0.37 3.35
C GLY A 6 -4.15 0.80 2.42
N ALA A 7 -5.13 1.16 1.60
CA ALA A 7 -5.08 2.39 0.82
C ALA A 7 -5.22 3.59 1.75
N LEU A 8 -4.31 4.56 1.61
CA LEU A 8 -4.38 5.80 2.37
C LEU A 8 -5.39 6.74 1.72
N ASP A 9 -6.04 7.57 2.53
CA ASP A 9 -6.84 8.68 2.03
C ASP A 9 -5.98 9.68 1.24
N ARG A 10 -6.63 10.53 0.44
CA ARG A 10 -5.94 11.48 -0.43
C ARG A 10 -4.99 12.40 0.32
N TYR A 11 -5.39 12.94 1.47
CA TYR A 11 -4.56 13.84 2.26
C TYR A 11 -3.32 13.13 2.79
N SER A 12 -3.49 11.93 3.34
CA SER A 12 -2.40 11.09 3.83
C SER A 12 -1.42 10.70 2.72
N GLN A 13 -1.92 10.33 1.54
CA GLN A 13 -1.06 10.06 0.38
C GLN A 13 -0.25 11.29 -0.05
N GLU A 14 -0.89 12.46 -0.19
CA GLU A 14 -0.22 13.70 -0.58
C GLU A 14 0.88 14.07 0.42
N ARG A 15 0.63 13.87 1.72
CA ARG A 15 1.63 14.09 2.78
C ARG A 15 2.84 13.17 2.64
N VAL A 16 2.63 11.87 2.41
CA VAL A 16 3.74 10.92 2.21
C VAL A 16 4.52 11.23 0.94
N ARG A 17 3.83 11.55 -0.16
CA ARG A 17 4.49 11.97 -1.41
C ARG A 17 5.35 13.23 -1.23
N SER A 18 4.92 14.17 -0.38
CA SER A 18 5.72 15.36 -0.05
C SER A 18 7.01 14.99 0.69
N ILE A 19 6.95 14.04 1.62
CA ILE A 19 8.14 13.51 2.32
C ILE A 19 9.09 12.86 1.31
N TRP A 20 8.58 12.00 0.43
CA TRP A 20 9.38 11.35 -0.63
C TRP A 20 10.06 12.35 -1.54
N ARG A 21 9.35 13.39 -1.97
CA ARG A 21 9.92 14.50 -2.75
C ARG A 21 11.04 15.19 -1.99
N SER A 22 10.83 15.51 -0.71
CA SER A 22 11.85 16.14 0.13
C SER A 22 13.11 15.28 0.24
N LEU A 23 12.96 13.97 0.47
CA LEU A 23 14.09 13.03 0.53
C LEU A 23 14.88 12.99 -0.78
N SER A 24 14.19 12.99 -1.92
CA SER A 24 14.84 12.98 -3.24
C SER A 24 15.57 14.29 -3.54
N VAL A 25 14.92 15.44 -3.32
CA VAL A 25 15.53 16.77 -3.54
C VAL A 25 16.78 16.97 -2.68
N ASN A 26 16.78 16.44 -1.45
CA ASN A 26 17.93 16.49 -0.56
C ASN A 26 18.95 15.36 -0.78
N SER A 27 18.81 14.59 -1.87
CA SER A 27 19.71 13.47 -2.22
C SER A 27 19.84 12.40 -1.13
N LEU A 28 18.80 12.25 -0.29
CA LEU A 28 18.76 11.24 0.78
C LEU A 28 18.23 9.90 0.28
N SER A 29 17.26 9.91 -0.64
CA SER A 29 16.72 8.69 -1.26
C SER A 29 15.93 8.99 -2.53
N ASN A 30 16.11 8.17 -3.57
CA ASN A 30 15.32 8.20 -4.80
C ASN A 30 14.45 6.95 -5.00
N TYR A 31 14.46 6.03 -4.03
CA TYR A 31 13.80 4.72 -4.12
C TYR A 31 12.32 4.79 -4.54
N THR A 32 11.62 5.83 -4.08
CA THR A 32 10.20 6.03 -4.36
C THR A 32 9.90 6.38 -5.81
N TYR A 33 10.92 6.82 -6.55
CA TYR A 33 10.85 7.18 -7.97
C TYR A 33 11.45 6.12 -8.89
N GLU A 34 12.05 5.06 -8.34
CA GLU A 34 12.55 3.91 -9.11
C GLU A 34 11.41 3.00 -9.60
N VAL A 35 10.23 3.09 -8.97
CA VAL A 35 9.02 2.35 -9.36
C VAL A 35 7.98 3.36 -9.88
N VAL A 36 7.59 3.18 -11.14
CA VAL A 36 6.56 4.01 -11.80
C VAL A 36 5.23 3.85 -11.07
N ASP A 37 4.52 4.96 -10.89
CA ASP A 37 3.18 5.02 -10.28
C ASP A 37 3.08 4.39 -8.88
N ARG A 38 4.16 4.48 -8.09
CA ARG A 38 4.16 3.98 -6.72
C ARG A 38 3.22 4.78 -5.84
N GLU A 39 2.18 4.13 -5.34
CA GLU A 39 1.22 4.69 -4.39
C GLU A 39 1.66 4.43 -2.94
N PRO A 40 1.64 5.44 -2.05
CA PRO A 40 1.78 5.24 -0.62
C PRO A 40 0.68 4.33 -0.07
N HIS A 41 1.08 3.25 0.61
CA HIS A 41 0.17 2.29 1.22
C HIS A 41 0.80 1.68 2.47
N LEU A 42 -0.03 1.06 3.32
CA LEU A 42 0.41 0.23 4.43
C LEU A 42 0.25 -1.24 4.02
N THR A 43 1.34 -2.01 4.06
CA THR A 43 1.26 -3.46 3.85
C THR A 43 0.80 -4.11 5.14
N PHE A 44 -0.34 -4.81 5.10
CA PHE A 44 -0.84 -5.59 6.24
C PHE A 44 -0.32 -7.03 6.22
N SER A 45 -0.21 -7.61 5.03
CA SER A 45 0.31 -8.96 4.86
C SER A 45 0.83 -9.19 3.44
N SER A 46 1.79 -10.11 3.31
CA SER A 46 2.30 -10.62 2.04
C SER A 46 2.03 -12.12 1.94
N LEU A 47 1.53 -12.56 0.79
CA LEU A 47 1.11 -13.92 0.54
C LEU A 47 1.89 -14.48 -0.67
N GLU A 48 2.51 -15.63 -0.48
CA GLU A 48 3.32 -16.31 -1.51
C GLU A 48 2.43 -16.96 -2.58
N LYS A 49 1.44 -17.73 -2.13
CA LYS A 49 0.48 -18.44 -2.96
C LYS A 49 -0.92 -18.09 -2.48
N VAL A 50 -1.79 -17.72 -3.42
CA VAL A 50 -3.18 -17.35 -3.19
C VAL A 50 -3.98 -17.96 -4.33
N ASP A 51 -5.03 -18.71 -4.00
CA ASP A 51 -6.03 -19.13 -4.97
C ASP A 51 -7.32 -18.30 -4.86
N LEU A 52 -8.32 -18.61 -5.69
CA LEU A 52 -9.59 -17.88 -5.69
C LEU A 52 -10.37 -18.05 -4.38
N ALA A 53 -10.25 -19.19 -3.71
CA ALA A 53 -10.93 -19.43 -2.44
C ALA A 53 -10.30 -18.58 -1.32
N ASP A 54 -8.97 -18.45 -1.33
CA ASP A 54 -8.25 -17.56 -0.41
C ASP A 54 -8.69 -16.10 -0.61
N ILE A 55 -8.79 -15.61 -1.85
CA ILE A 55 -9.24 -14.23 -2.16
C ILE A 55 -10.65 -13.99 -1.64
N GLN A 56 -11.55 -14.95 -1.86
CA GLN A 56 -12.94 -14.86 -1.44
C GLN A 56 -13.02 -14.77 0.09
N LEU A 57 -12.33 -15.65 0.80
CA LEU A 57 -12.29 -15.67 2.27
C LEU A 57 -11.72 -14.37 2.84
N ILE A 58 -10.58 -13.91 2.31
CA ILE A 58 -9.96 -12.64 2.73
C ILE A 58 -10.94 -11.48 2.52
N SER A 59 -11.63 -11.45 1.39
CA SER A 59 -12.58 -10.38 1.07
C SER A 59 -13.78 -10.37 2.03
N GLU A 60 -14.29 -11.54 2.39
CA GLU A 60 -15.38 -11.69 3.37
C GLU A 60 -14.96 -11.24 4.78
N GLU A 61 -13.76 -11.62 5.23
CA GLU A 61 -13.25 -11.19 6.54
C GLU A 61 -12.98 -9.68 6.58
N MET A 62 -12.40 -9.10 5.51
CA MET A 62 -12.16 -7.66 5.43
C MET A 62 -13.47 -6.86 5.41
N ALA A 63 -14.53 -7.38 4.77
CA ALA A 63 -15.85 -6.75 4.78
C ALA A 63 -16.44 -6.64 6.20
N LYS A 64 -16.27 -7.68 7.03
CA LYS A 64 -16.70 -7.67 8.44
C LYS A 64 -15.98 -6.58 9.24
N ILE A 65 -14.67 -6.43 9.02
CA ILE A 65 -13.86 -5.41 9.72
C ILE A 65 -14.29 -3.99 9.31
N SER A 66 -14.62 -3.78 8.03
CA SER A 66 -15.02 -2.46 7.52
C SER A 66 -16.38 -1.93 8.02
N GLN A 67 -17.17 -2.79 8.67
CA GLN A 67 -18.47 -2.43 9.25
C GLN A 67 -18.39 -2.04 10.74
N LEU A 68 -17.21 -2.12 11.34
CA LEU A 68 -16.90 -1.65 12.70
C LEU A 68 -16.55 -0.16 12.70
#